data_AF-A0A0G0C7H4-F1
#
_entry.id   AF-A0A0G0C7H4-F1
#
_cell.length_a   1.000
_cell.length_b   1.000
_cell.length_c   1.000
_cell.angle_alpha   90.00
_cell.angle_beta   90.00
_cell.angle_gamma   90.00
#
_symmetry.space_group_name_H-M   'P 1'
#
loop_
_entity.id
_entity.type
_entity.pdbx_description
1 polymer ?
#
loop_
_entity_poly.entity_id
_entity_poly.type
_entity_poly.pdbx_seq_one_letter_code
_entity_poly.pdbx_strand_id
1 'polypeptide(L)'
;MNNLSSKYNLEERTAFFSEKIIDLCKKSPNTFITIPIVNQLIRAGTSIGANYCEANGASSRKDFKNKIYICKKRVKKLSTG
;
A
#
# COMPACT_ATOMS: atom_id res chain seq x y z
N MET A 1 30.57 -16.01 1.49
CA MET A 1 29.20 -16.26 1.98
C MET A 1 28.23 -16.05 0.84
N ASN A 2 27.30 -16.98 0.64
CA ASN A 2 26.50 -17.14 -0.56
C ASN A 2 25.75 -15.86 -1.04
N ASN A 3 25.86 -15.63 -2.35
CA ASN A 3 25.07 -14.71 -3.18
C ASN A 3 23.56 -14.94 -3.06
N LEU A 4 22.75 -13.85 -2.90
CA LEU A 4 21.33 -13.63 -3.33
C LEU A 4 20.40 -12.81 -2.37
N SER A 5 20.87 -11.98 -1.43
CA SER A 5 19.96 -11.34 -0.44
C SER A 5 19.77 -9.81 -0.49
N SER A 6 19.76 -9.15 -1.66
CA SER A 6 19.07 -7.85 -1.79
C SER A 6 17.61 -8.03 -2.24
N LYS A 7 17.00 -9.13 -1.76
CA LYS A 7 15.65 -9.57 -2.06
C LYS A 7 14.69 -8.42 -1.75
N TYR A 8 14.18 -7.77 -2.80
CA TYR A 8 13.22 -6.66 -2.74
C TYR A 8 12.19 -6.87 -1.61
N ASN A 9 12.40 -6.23 -0.44
CA ASN A 9 11.50 -6.34 0.70
C ASN A 9 10.28 -5.46 0.45
N LEU A 10 9.40 -5.92 -0.43
CA LEU A 10 8.18 -5.21 -0.80
C LEU A 10 7.19 -5.14 0.37
N GLU A 11 7.28 -6.04 1.34
CA GLU A 11 6.46 -6.00 2.56
C GLU A 11 6.78 -4.74 3.37
N GLU A 12 8.04 -4.60 3.76
CA GLU A 12 8.53 -3.44 4.50
C GLU A 12 8.31 -2.13 3.71
N ARG A 13 8.56 -2.15 2.40
CA ARG A 13 8.35 -0.96 1.56
C ARG A 13 6.88 -0.56 1.44
N THR A 14 5.96 -1.51 1.36
CA THR A 14 4.52 -1.20 1.26
C THR A 14 3.95 -0.79 2.60
N ALA A 15 4.41 -1.38 3.71
CA ALA A 15 4.09 -0.94 5.07
C ALA A 15 4.59 0.50 5.31
N PHE A 16 5.87 0.78 5.02
CA PHE A 16 6.44 2.11 5.15
C PHE A 16 5.72 3.15 4.28
N PHE A 17 5.33 2.79 3.05
CA PHE A 17 4.52 3.67 2.21
C PHE A 17 3.15 3.98 2.85
N SER A 18 2.47 2.97 3.40
CA SER A 18 1.20 3.18 4.11
C SER A 18 1.36 4.11 5.33
N GLU A 19 2.44 3.96 6.10
CA GLU A 19 2.76 4.88 7.21
C GLU A 19 2.99 6.32 6.72
N LYS A 20 3.75 6.51 5.64
CA LYS A 20 3.99 7.84 5.07
C LYS A 20 2.71 8.53 4.59
N ILE A 21 1.76 7.77 4.04
CA ILE A 21 0.45 8.31 3.68
C ILE A 21 -0.31 8.76 4.93
N ILE A 22 -0.30 7.97 6.00
CA ILE A 22 -0.95 8.35 7.27
C ILE A 22 -0.31 9.62 7.83
N ASP A 23 1.01 9.70 7.87
CA ASP A 23 1.75 10.86 8.38
C ASP A 23 1.55 12.11 7.53
N LEU A 24 1.42 11.96 6.20
CA LEU A 24 1.02 13.05 5.31
C LEU A 24 -0.38 13.56 5.66
N CYS A 25 -1.35 12.65 5.80
CA CYS A 25 -2.73 12.98 6.10
C CYS A 25 -2.90 13.67 7.46
N LYS A 26 -2.13 13.28 8.47
CA LYS A 26 -2.13 13.92 9.80
C LYS A 26 -1.77 15.41 9.76
N LYS A 27 -1.02 15.85 8.75
CA LYS A 27 -0.62 17.26 8.57
C LYS A 27 -1.69 18.10 7.87
N SER A 28 -2.72 17.46 7.31
CA SER A 28 -3.78 18.16 6.59
C SER A 28 -4.71 18.88 7.58
N PRO A 29 -5.12 20.13 7.31
CA PRO A 29 -6.13 20.81 8.11
C PRO A 29 -7.44 19.99 8.10
N ASN A 30 -8.15 19.91 9.22
CA ASN A 30 -9.44 19.22 9.29
C ASN A 30 -10.57 20.17 8.87
N THR A 31 -10.85 20.24 7.57
CA THR A 31 -11.91 21.05 6.98
C THR A 31 -12.92 20.17 6.25
N PHE A 32 -14.11 20.70 5.96
CA PHE A 32 -15.13 19.95 5.22
C PHE A 32 -14.63 19.49 3.82
N ILE A 33 -13.69 20.23 3.22
CA ILE A 33 -13.11 19.93 1.91
C ILE A 33 -12.04 18.84 2.02
N THR A 34 -11.16 18.94 3.03
CA THR A 34 -10.00 18.06 3.16
C THR A 34 -10.33 16.71 3.77
N ILE A 35 -11.30 16.63 4.69
CA ILE A 35 -11.75 15.38 5.32
C ILE A 35 -12.08 14.27 4.30
N PRO A 36 -12.95 14.48 3.28
CA PRO A 36 -13.27 13.43 2.32
C PRO A 36 -12.06 12.99 1.48
N ILE A 37 -11.15 13.93 1.15
CA ILE A 37 -9.93 13.66 0.38
C ILE A 37 -8.96 12.82 1.21
N VAL A 38 -8.70 13.23 2.46
CA VAL A 38 -7.85 12.51 3.41
C VAL A 38 -8.37 11.09 3.64
N ASN A 39 -9.68 10.92 3.83
CA ASN A 39 -10.29 9.60 4.00
C ASN A 39 -10.09 8.70 2.77
N GLN A 40 -10.21 9.24 1.56
CA GLN A 40 -9.95 8.48 0.34
C GLN A 40 -8.46 8.12 0.20
N LEU A 41 -7.58 9.05 0.54
CA LEU A 41 -6.13 8.87 0.45
C LEU A 41 -5.63 7.82 1.46
N ILE A 42 -6.06 7.88 2.72
CA ILE A 42 -5.74 6.87 3.75
C ILE A 42 -6.19 5.50 3.27
N ARG A 43 -7.46 5.34 2.87
CA ARG A 43 -7.99 4.04 2.40
C ARG A 43 -7.23 3.50 1.19
N ALA A 44 -6.86 4.36 0.25
CA ALA A 44 -6.11 3.94 -0.93
C ALA A 44 -4.67 3.53 -0.56
N GLY A 45 -3.97 4.34 0.23
CA GLY A 45 -2.59 4.12 0.63
C GLY A 45 -2.39 2.91 1.55
N THR A 46 -3.24 2.72 2.54
CA THR A 46 -3.15 1.58 3.48
C THR A 46 -3.57 0.26 2.85
N SER A 47 -4.47 0.30 1.84
CA SER A 47 -4.88 -0.91 1.12
C SER A 47 -3.73 -1.60 0.39
N ILE A 48 -2.68 -0.88 0.02
CA ILE A 48 -1.51 -1.46 -0.66
C ILE A 48 -0.73 -2.36 0.29
N GLY A 49 -0.39 -1.88 1.49
CA GLY A 49 0.27 -2.69 2.51
C GLY A 49 -0.57 -3.89 2.94
N ALA A 50 -1.87 -3.68 3.18
CA ALA A 50 -2.79 -4.76 3.56
C ALA A 50 -2.88 -5.87 2.49
N ASN A 51 -3.09 -5.52 1.22
CA ASN A 51 -3.17 -6.51 0.14
C ASN A 51 -1.83 -7.23 -0.08
N TYR A 52 -0.69 -6.56 0.17
CA TYR A 52 0.61 -7.19 0.05
C TYR A 52 0.86 -8.18 1.19
N CYS A 53 0.54 -7.80 2.43
CA CYS A 53 0.58 -8.69 3.59
C CYS A 53 -0.30 -9.93 3.39
N GLU A 54 -1.53 -9.74 2.89
CA GLU A 54 -2.42 -10.86 2.55
C GLU A 54 -1.89 -11.73 1.41
N ALA A 55 -1.13 -11.16 0.47
CA ALA A 55 -0.51 -11.92 -0.61
C ALA A 55 0.55 -12.85 -0.02
N ASN A 56 1.38 -12.38 0.91
CA ASN A 56 2.39 -13.20 1.58
C ASN A 56 1.79 -14.38 2.36
N GLY A 57 0.56 -14.22 2.88
CA GLY A 57 -0.23 -15.29 3.51
C GLY A 57 -1.15 -16.09 2.57
N ALA A 58 -1.02 -15.95 1.25
CA ALA A 58 -1.94 -16.57 0.30
C ALA A 58 -1.89 -18.11 0.33
N SER A 59 -3.07 -18.74 0.33
CA SER A 59 -3.20 -20.21 0.34
C SER A 59 -2.91 -20.88 -1.02
N SER A 60 -2.78 -20.09 -2.10
CA SER A 60 -2.45 -20.60 -3.43
C SER A 60 -1.71 -19.57 -4.30
N ARG A 61 -1.01 -20.04 -5.34
CA ARG A 61 -0.36 -19.16 -6.33
C ARG A 61 -1.34 -18.25 -7.07
N LYS A 62 -2.58 -18.69 -7.29
CA LYS A 62 -3.63 -17.89 -7.95
C LYS A 62 -4.07 -16.74 -7.04
N ASP A 63 -4.29 -17.04 -5.76
CA ASP A 63 -4.65 -16.04 -4.75
C ASP A 63 -3.54 -14.99 -4.57
N PHE A 64 -2.28 -15.44 -4.48
CA PHE A 64 -1.12 -14.55 -4.46
C PHE A 64 -1.13 -13.54 -5.63
N LYS A 65 -1.27 -14.04 -6.88
CA LYS A 65 -1.27 -13.20 -8.08
C LYS A 65 -2.42 -12.18 -8.07
N ASN A 66 -3.61 -12.59 -7.64
CA ASN A 66 -4.77 -11.70 -7.54
C ASN A 66 -4.51 -10.55 -6.55
N LYS A 67 -3.97 -10.84 -5.37
CA LYS A 67 -3.68 -9.83 -4.34
C LYS A 67 -2.57 -8.86 -4.78
N ILE A 68 -1.52 -9.36 -5.45
CA ILE A 68 -0.49 -8.50 -6.07
C ILE A 68 -1.08 -7.61 -7.17
N TYR A 69 -2.00 -8.14 -8.00
CA TYR A 69 -2.68 -7.34 -9.02
C TYR A 69 -3.51 -6.20 -8.40
N ILE A 70 -4.20 -6.45 -7.29
CA ILE A 70 -4.93 -5.42 -6.55
C ILE A 70 -3.97 -4.33 -6.05
N CYS A 71 -2.83 -4.71 -5.46
CA CYS A 71 -1.78 -3.75 -5.05
C CYS A 71 -1.37 -2.84 -6.21
N LYS A 72 -1.06 -3.43 -7.38
CA LYS A 72 -0.65 -2.68 -8.59
C LYS A 72 -1.73 -1.70 -9.05
N LYS A 73 -3.01 -2.12 -9.05
CA LYS A 73 -4.14 -1.26 -9.44
C LYS A 73 -4.27 -0.04 -8.51
N ARG A 74 -4.04 -0.23 -7.20
CA ARG A 74 -4.10 0.85 -6.20
C ARG A 74 -2.97 1.85 -6.35
N VAL A 75 -1.73 1.36 -6.51
CA VAL A 75 -0.55 2.21 -6.77
C VAL A 75 -0.78 3.08 -8.01
N LYS A 76 -1.23 2.47 -9.13
CA LYS A 76 -1.52 3.23 -10.36
C LYS A 76 -2.52 4.36 -10.12
N LYS A 77 -3.58 4.10 -9.35
CA LYS A 77 -4.60 5.12 -9.02
C LYS A 77 -4.05 6.26 -8.17
N LEU A 78 -3.11 5.99 -7.26
CA LEU A 78 -2.44 7.03 -6.46
C LEU A 78 -1.47 7.87 -7.29
N SER A 79 -0.80 7.28 -8.28
CA SER A 79 0.18 8.00 -9.12
C SER A 79 -0.44 8.82 -10.25
N THR A 80 -1.71 8.58 -10.60
CA THR A 80 -2.42 9.30 -11.67
C THR A 80 -3.47 10.27 -11.13
N GLY A 81 -3.37 10.67 -9.87
CA GLY A 81 -4.26 11.64 -9.22
C GLY A 81 -3.57 12.97 -8.98
#